data_AF-A0A087AF68-F1
#
_entry.id   AF-A0A087AF68-F1
#
_cell.length_a   1.000
_cell.length_b   1.000
_cell.length_c   1.000
_cell.angle_alpha   90.00
_cell.angle_beta   90.00
_cell.angle_gamma   90.00
#
_symmetry.space_group_name_H-M   'P 1'
#
loop_
_entity.id
_entity.type
_entity.pdbx_description
1 polymer ?
#
loop_
_entity_poly.entity_id
_entity_poly.type
_entity_poly.pdbx_seq_one_letter_code
_entity_poly.pdbx_strand_id
1 'polypeptide(L)'
;MAYLFSSDKPKEPVDSSFENESFVKLTDLLYTSKIIVAPSTIRRSAHGVTYEWGEPAWCWCSLEGREQQAGMFSISGAEDKNPQSSGGLREVTVKQIQCREWHGDIHTFVWIDGDLYDVDGAPEHREHGRTHHWEIHVRRAADMGMIPEEFRLRPKLPADDAPVWGESKEALAWYESGSIGT
;
A
#
# COMPACT_ATOMS: atom_id res chain seq x y z
N MET A 1 -53.53 8.23 17.79
CA MET A 1 -52.12 8.29 17.33
C MET A 1 -51.48 6.95 17.67
N ALA A 2 -50.98 6.24 16.67
CA ALA A 2 -50.41 4.91 16.82
C ALA A 2 -48.94 5.01 17.29
N TYR A 3 -48.59 4.29 18.35
CA TYR A 3 -47.21 4.04 18.75
C TYR A 3 -46.73 2.76 18.05
N LEU A 4 -45.83 2.91 17.07
CA LEU A 4 -45.19 1.81 16.34
C LEU A 4 -43.79 1.55 16.94
N PHE A 5 -43.69 0.45 17.68
CA PHE A 5 -42.49 -0.36 17.97
C PHE A 5 -41.14 0.36 18.21
N SER A 6 -40.85 0.65 19.49
CA SER A 6 -39.46 0.67 19.99
C SER A 6 -39.02 -0.78 20.21
N SER A 7 -38.06 -1.24 19.43
CA SER A 7 -37.36 -2.50 19.64
C SER A 7 -35.86 -2.22 19.71
N ASP A 8 -35.45 -1.52 20.77
CA ASP A 8 -34.06 -1.55 21.22
C ASP A 8 -33.83 -2.88 21.96
N LYS A 9 -33.55 -3.93 21.19
CA LYS A 9 -32.79 -5.06 21.73
C LYS A 9 -31.33 -4.84 21.33
N PRO A 10 -30.38 -4.84 22.28
CA PRO A 10 -28.97 -4.85 21.91
C PRO A 10 -28.70 -6.07 21.02
N LYS A 11 -28.09 -5.85 19.85
CA LYS A 11 -27.63 -6.95 19.00
C LYS A 11 -26.71 -7.84 19.85
N GLU A 12 -27.10 -9.10 20.02
CA GLU A 12 -26.22 -10.09 20.63
C GLU A 12 -24.93 -10.16 19.81
N PRO A 13 -23.74 -10.20 20.45
CA PRO A 13 -22.49 -10.36 19.73
C PRO A 13 -22.55 -11.72 19.02
N VAL A 14 -22.50 -11.68 17.69
CA VAL A 14 -22.40 -12.88 16.87
C VAL A 14 -21.07 -13.53 17.22
N ASP A 15 -21.12 -14.72 17.82
CA ASP A 15 -19.96 -15.51 18.20
C ASP A 15 -19.07 -15.70 16.95
N SER A 16 -17.86 -15.13 16.98
CA SER A 16 -16.95 -15.06 15.84
C SER A 16 -16.19 -16.37 15.65
N SER A 17 -16.89 -17.50 15.55
CA SER A 17 -16.30 -18.82 15.27
C SER A 17 -15.55 -18.89 13.93
N PHE A 18 -15.64 -17.84 13.11
CA PHE A 18 -14.92 -17.66 11.85
C PHE A 18 -13.51 -17.06 12.01
N GLU A 19 -13.01 -16.78 13.22
CA GLU A 19 -11.66 -16.20 13.44
C GLU A 19 -10.51 -17.13 13.03
N ASN A 20 -10.77 -18.43 12.84
CA ASN A 20 -9.75 -19.44 12.53
C ASN A 20 -9.81 -20.00 11.10
N GLU A 21 -10.58 -19.40 10.19
CA GLU A 21 -10.56 -19.84 8.78
C GLU A 21 -9.31 -19.30 8.07
N SER A 22 -8.53 -20.20 7.48
CA SER A 22 -7.35 -19.83 6.70
C SER A 22 -7.77 -18.99 5.49
N PHE A 23 -7.15 -17.82 5.32
CA PHE A 23 -7.38 -16.95 4.17
C PHE A 23 -7.27 -17.74 2.85
N VAL A 24 -8.33 -17.71 2.05
CA VAL A 24 -8.31 -18.23 0.68
C VAL A 24 -8.14 -17.05 -0.25
N LYS A 25 -7.01 -17.02 -0.96
CA LYS A 25 -6.70 -15.99 -1.95
C LYS A 25 -7.84 -15.84 -2.96
N LEU A 26 -8.47 -14.68 -2.98
CA LEU A 26 -9.48 -14.38 -3.99
C LEU A 26 -8.85 -14.33 -5.38
N THR A 27 -9.60 -14.79 -6.38
CA THR A 27 -9.23 -14.69 -7.80
C THR A 27 -9.48 -13.31 -8.39
N ASP A 28 -9.69 -12.29 -7.56
CA ASP A 28 -9.96 -10.92 -7.98
C ASP A 28 -8.67 -10.24 -8.50
N LEU A 29 -8.84 -9.26 -9.39
CA LEU A 29 -7.75 -8.55 -10.06
C LEU A 29 -6.81 -7.83 -9.07
N LEU A 30 -7.31 -7.49 -7.88
CA LEU A 30 -6.55 -6.80 -6.83
C LEU A 30 -5.63 -7.71 -6.02
N TYR A 31 -5.65 -9.03 -6.24
CA TYR A 31 -4.79 -10.00 -5.54
C TYR A 31 -3.75 -10.62 -6.48
N THR A 32 -3.27 -9.90 -7.49
CA THR A 32 -2.30 -10.47 -8.45
C THR A 32 -0.90 -10.61 -7.84
N SER A 33 -0.44 -9.59 -7.12
CA SER A 33 0.93 -9.46 -6.60
C SER A 33 0.95 -9.26 -5.08
N LYS A 34 2.03 -9.70 -4.43
CA LYS A 34 2.27 -9.49 -2.99
C LYS A 34 3.55 -8.68 -2.82
N ILE A 35 3.45 -7.52 -2.18
CA ILE A 35 4.55 -6.56 -2.01
C ILE A 35 4.86 -6.34 -0.53
N ILE A 36 6.07 -5.87 -0.24
CA ILE A 36 6.47 -5.48 1.12
C ILE A 36 6.26 -3.99 1.26
N VAL A 37 5.50 -3.60 2.28
CA VAL A 37 5.23 -2.21 2.61
C VAL A 37 5.90 -1.90 3.95
N ALA A 38 6.67 -0.82 3.99
CA ALA A 38 7.36 -0.35 5.18
C ALA A 38 6.87 1.08 5.49
N PRO A 39 5.85 1.23 6.35
CA PRO A 39 5.46 2.53 6.85
C PRO A 39 6.65 3.20 7.54
N SER A 40 6.81 4.51 7.38
CA SER A 40 7.84 5.23 8.12
C SER A 40 7.26 6.49 8.72
N THR A 41 7.80 6.88 9.87
CA THR A 41 7.40 8.11 10.55
C THR A 41 8.52 9.13 10.45
N ILE A 42 8.13 10.39 10.31
CA ILE A 42 9.09 11.48 10.31
C ILE A 42 9.43 11.86 11.75
N ARG A 43 10.72 11.78 12.08
CA ARG A 43 11.27 12.41 13.28
C ARG A 43 12.00 13.69 12.91
N ARG A 44 11.53 14.81 13.47
CA ARG A 44 12.17 16.12 13.32
C ARG A 44 13.11 16.36 14.49
N SER A 45 14.36 16.66 14.19
CA SER A 45 15.39 17.00 15.17
C SER A 45 16.04 18.35 14.83
N ALA A 46 16.85 18.88 15.74
CA ALA A 46 17.64 20.09 15.48
C ALA A 46 18.63 19.94 14.29
N HIS A 47 18.95 18.70 13.90
CA HIS A 47 19.89 18.39 12.81
C HIS A 47 19.18 18.09 11.47
N GLY A 48 17.85 18.21 11.43
CA GLY A 48 17.05 17.95 10.23
C GLY A 48 16.00 16.87 10.45
N VAL A 49 15.53 16.32 9.33
CA VAL A 49 14.42 15.38 9.26
C VAL A 49 14.97 13.99 8.97
N THR A 50 14.63 13.02 9.81
CA THR A 50 15.02 11.61 9.64
C THR A 50 13.77 10.74 9.56
N TYR A 51 13.82 9.71 8.72
CA TYR A 51 12.79 8.68 8.67
C TYR A 51 13.09 7.59 9.68
N GLU A 52 12.13 7.29 10.55
CA GLU A 52 12.13 6.12 11.43
C GLU A 52 11.22 5.07 10.81
N TRP A 53 11.82 3.98 10.32
CA TRP A 53 11.11 2.92 9.62
C TRP A 53 10.34 2.08 10.64
N GLY A 54 9.04 1.92 10.39
CA GLY A 54 8.15 1.09 11.19
C GLY A 54 8.28 -0.38 10.85
N GLU A 55 7.36 -1.18 11.39
CA GLU A 55 7.31 -2.61 11.10
C GLU A 55 6.76 -2.87 9.69
N PRO A 56 7.48 -3.65 8.86
CA PRO A 56 7.05 -3.95 7.51
C PRO A 56 5.89 -4.95 7.53
N ALA A 57 4.97 -4.78 6.59
CA ALA A 57 3.82 -5.65 6.39
C ALA A 57 3.79 -6.13 4.94
N TRP A 58 3.12 -7.26 4.73
CA TRP A 58 2.78 -7.70 3.38
C TRP A 58 1.49 -7.03 2.92
N CYS A 59 1.40 -6.67 1.64
CA CYS A 59 0.18 -6.15 1.04
C CYS A 59 -0.13 -6.89 -0.26
N TRP A 60 -1.37 -7.36 -0.40
CA TRP A 60 -1.89 -7.86 -1.66
C TRP A 60 -2.37 -6.70 -2.54
N CYS A 61 -1.89 -6.68 -3.79
CA CYS A 61 -2.22 -5.62 -4.72
C CYS A 61 -2.20 -6.08 -6.18
N SER A 62 -2.83 -5.28 -7.02
CA SER A 62 -2.51 -5.18 -8.45
C SER A 62 -1.44 -4.13 -8.67
N LEU A 63 -0.45 -4.47 -9.50
CA LEU A 63 0.61 -3.57 -9.93
C LEU A 63 0.38 -3.19 -11.38
N GLU A 64 0.15 -1.91 -11.62
CA GLU A 64 0.04 -1.37 -12.96
C GLU A 64 1.28 -0.52 -13.26
N GLY A 65 1.97 -0.84 -14.35
CA GLY A 65 2.96 0.05 -14.92
C GLY A 65 2.24 1.24 -15.54
N ARG A 66 2.62 2.47 -15.16
CA ARG A 66 2.17 3.66 -15.89
C ARG A 66 3.33 4.23 -16.67
N GLU A 67 3.17 4.27 -17.99
CA GLU A 67 4.00 5.13 -18.82
C GLU A 67 3.58 6.58 -18.57
N GLN A 68 4.51 7.42 -18.14
CA GLN A 68 4.27 8.85 -17.95
C GLN A 68 4.04 9.50 -19.32
N GLN A 69 2.78 9.60 -19.74
CA GLN A 69 2.42 10.34 -20.94
C GLN A 69 2.37 11.85 -20.60
N ALA A 70 3.40 12.56 -21.09
CA ALA A 70 3.60 14.01 -21.07
C ALA A 70 4.09 14.66 -19.76
N GLY A 71 5.42 14.84 -19.65
CA GLY A 71 6.01 15.68 -18.60
C GLY A 71 7.49 15.45 -18.28
N MET A 72 8.27 14.83 -19.16
CA MET A 72 9.65 14.39 -18.89
C MET A 72 10.68 15.53 -18.67
N PHE A 73 10.26 16.78 -18.53
CA PHE A 73 11.16 17.95 -18.44
C PHE A 73 10.86 18.91 -17.27
N SER A 74 9.77 18.75 -16.53
CA SER A 74 9.41 19.68 -15.44
C SER A 74 10.08 19.36 -14.09
N ILE A 75 10.74 18.20 -13.95
CA ILE A 75 11.56 17.87 -12.77
C ILE A 75 13.04 18.23 -12.98
N SER A 76 13.36 19.06 -13.98
CA SER A 76 14.70 19.59 -14.25
C SER A 76 15.26 20.49 -13.12
N GLY A 77 14.47 20.78 -12.09
CA GLY A 77 14.87 21.58 -10.92
C GLY A 77 15.17 20.78 -9.65
N ALA A 78 14.95 19.46 -9.62
CA ALA A 78 15.39 18.64 -8.49
C ALA A 78 16.87 18.31 -8.69
N GLU A 79 17.71 19.26 -8.29
CA GLU A 79 19.16 19.10 -8.23
C GLU A 79 19.47 17.85 -7.40
N ASP A 80 20.04 16.84 -8.05
CA ASP A 80 20.56 15.66 -7.38
C ASP A 80 21.64 16.10 -6.39
N LYS A 81 21.36 15.95 -5.09
CA LYS A 81 22.29 16.38 -4.04
C LYS A 81 23.54 15.49 -3.95
N ASN A 82 23.61 14.38 -4.67
CA ASN A 82 24.78 13.50 -4.72
C ASN A 82 25.01 12.93 -6.15
N PRO A 83 25.55 13.72 -7.08
CA PRO A 83 25.82 13.25 -8.43
C PRO A 83 26.99 12.26 -8.45
N GLN A 84 26.69 10.96 -8.46
CA GLN A 84 27.66 9.90 -8.74
C GLN A 84 27.87 9.82 -10.26
N SER A 85 28.83 10.59 -10.76
CA SER A 85 29.48 10.45 -12.09
C SER A 85 28.61 9.91 -13.23
N SER A 86 28.12 10.83 -14.07
CA SER A 86 27.42 10.65 -15.35
C SER A 86 25.89 10.62 -15.32
N GLY A 87 25.29 11.64 -15.94
CA GLY A 87 23.93 11.60 -16.50
C GLY A 87 22.78 11.62 -15.49
N GLY A 88 22.52 12.77 -14.88
CA GLY A 88 21.35 13.05 -14.03
C GLY A 88 20.02 13.06 -14.81
N LEU A 89 19.63 11.92 -15.35
CA LEU A 89 18.27 11.61 -15.77
C LEU A 89 17.96 10.22 -15.20
N ARG A 90 17.44 10.21 -13.98
CA ARG A 90 16.89 8.98 -13.42
C ARG A 90 15.56 8.71 -14.10
N GLU A 91 15.42 7.56 -14.74
CA GLU A 91 14.12 7.11 -15.23
C GLU A 91 13.17 6.99 -14.03
N VAL A 92 12.21 7.90 -13.95
CA VAL A 92 11.17 7.85 -12.92
C VAL A 92 10.12 6.86 -13.44
N THR A 93 10.37 5.57 -13.24
CA THR A 93 9.36 4.54 -13.50
C THR A 93 8.27 4.68 -12.44
N VAL A 94 7.16 5.31 -12.82
CA VAL A 94 5.98 5.42 -11.96
C VAL A 94 5.18 4.14 -12.09
N LYS A 95 4.89 3.52 -10.95
CA LYS A 95 3.94 2.41 -10.86
C LYS A 95 2.72 2.89 -10.09
N GLN A 96 1.59 2.26 -10.35
CA GLN A 96 0.40 2.42 -9.53
C GLN A 96 0.09 1.09 -8.84
N ILE A 97 -0.15 1.17 -7.55
CA ILE A 97 -0.59 0.05 -6.72
C ILE A 97 -2.09 0.22 -6.53
N GLN A 98 -2.85 -0.83 -6.82
CA GLN A 98 -4.26 -0.90 -6.49
C GLN A 98 -4.47 -2.04 -5.48
N CYS A 99 -5.06 -1.76 -4.33
CA CYS A 99 -5.26 -2.76 -3.28
C CYS A 99 -6.58 -2.57 -2.55
N ARG A 100 -7.05 -3.61 -1.84
CA ARG A 100 -8.28 -3.51 -1.04
C ARG A 100 -8.08 -2.74 0.25
N GLU A 101 -6.89 -2.84 0.82
CA GLU A 101 -6.57 -2.33 2.14
C GLU A 101 -5.20 -1.65 2.11
N TRP A 102 -5.14 -0.44 2.64
CA TRP A 102 -3.93 0.35 2.71
C TRP A 102 -3.86 1.11 4.02
N HIS A 103 -2.77 0.91 4.77
CA HIS A 103 -2.53 1.59 6.05
C HIS A 103 -1.32 2.53 6.02
N GLY A 104 -0.66 2.64 4.87
CA GLY A 104 0.47 3.53 4.68
C GLY A 104 0.04 4.98 4.42
N ASP A 105 0.98 5.88 4.57
CA ASP A 105 0.86 7.31 4.25
C ASP A 105 1.88 7.74 3.19
N ILE A 106 2.04 9.05 3.00
CA ILE A 106 3.00 9.65 2.07
C ILE A 106 4.49 9.43 2.44
N HIS A 107 4.76 8.83 3.60
CA HIS A 107 6.11 8.52 4.07
C HIS A 107 6.38 7.01 4.02
N THR A 108 5.50 6.26 3.36
CA THR A 108 5.61 4.81 3.25
C THR A 108 6.55 4.44 2.10
N PHE A 109 7.45 3.49 2.38
CA PHE A 109 8.31 2.89 1.36
C PHE A 109 7.77 1.52 0.98
N VAL A 110 7.94 1.16 -0.28
CA VAL A 110 7.44 -0.10 -0.84
C VAL A 110 8.55 -0.82 -1.58
N TRP A 111 8.65 -2.12 -1.40
CA TRP A 111 9.56 -2.96 -2.17
C TRP A 111 8.79 -3.75 -3.23
N ILE A 112 9.18 -3.55 -4.48
CA ILE A 112 8.55 -4.14 -5.65
C ILE A 112 9.65 -4.74 -6.51
N ASP A 113 9.58 -6.04 -6.78
CA ASP A 113 10.57 -6.76 -7.61
C ASP A 113 12.03 -6.59 -7.14
N GLY A 114 12.24 -6.33 -5.84
CA GLY A 114 13.58 -6.10 -5.25
C GLY A 114 14.07 -4.65 -5.30
N ASP A 115 13.36 -3.77 -6.00
CA ASP A 115 13.63 -2.32 -6.02
C ASP A 115 12.84 -1.59 -4.94
N LEU A 116 13.36 -0.43 -4.53
CA LEU A 116 12.73 0.43 -3.54
C LEU A 116 11.94 1.55 -4.23
N TYR A 117 10.68 1.67 -3.83
CA TYR A 117 9.75 2.69 -4.28
C TYR A 117 9.31 3.56 -3.09
N ASP A 118 9.07 4.83 -3.38
CA ASP A 118 8.53 5.82 -2.47
C ASP A 118 7.09 6.14 -2.88
N VAL A 119 6.19 6.32 -1.92
CA VAL A 119 4.81 6.70 -2.19
C VAL A 119 4.78 8.17 -2.63
N ASP A 120 4.24 8.40 -3.82
CA ASP A 120 4.21 9.72 -4.45
C ASP A 120 2.81 10.31 -4.36
N GLY A 121 2.60 11.13 -3.32
CA GLY A 121 1.30 11.73 -3.03
C GLY A 121 0.43 10.88 -2.11
N ALA A 122 -0.74 11.42 -1.74
CA ALA A 122 -1.63 10.77 -0.79
C ALA A 122 -2.31 9.55 -1.44
N PRO A 123 -2.44 8.41 -0.72
CA PRO A 123 -3.27 7.30 -1.13
C PRO A 123 -4.72 7.76 -1.36
N GLU A 124 -5.32 7.36 -2.48
CA GLU A 124 -6.69 7.72 -2.83
C GLU A 124 -7.61 6.52 -2.66
N HIS A 125 -8.64 6.67 -1.83
CA HIS A 125 -9.70 5.67 -1.74
C HIS A 125 -10.72 5.90 -2.86
N ARG A 126 -10.99 4.86 -3.64
CA ARG A 126 -11.94 4.87 -4.75
C ARG A 126 -13.04 3.86 -4.47
N GLU A 127 -14.27 4.30 -4.65
CA GLU A 127 -15.47 3.48 -4.52
C GLU A 127 -16.19 3.39 -5.87
N HIS A 128 -16.42 2.17 -6.34
CA HIS A 128 -17.14 1.86 -7.55
C HIS A 128 -18.31 0.93 -7.23
N GLY A 129 -19.44 1.52 -6.85
CA GLY A 129 -20.65 0.77 -6.52
C GLY A 129 -20.45 -0.16 -5.31
N ARG A 130 -20.26 -1.45 -5.58
CA ARG A 130 -20.10 -2.51 -4.56
C ARG A 130 -18.65 -2.90 -4.30
N THR A 131 -17.71 -2.29 -5.01
CA THR A 131 -16.29 -2.58 -4.88
C THR A 131 -15.55 -1.29 -4.53
N HIS A 132 -14.62 -1.38 -3.60
CA HIS A 132 -13.68 -0.30 -3.32
C HIS A 132 -12.25 -0.76 -3.54
N HIS A 133 -11.36 0.18 -3.78
CA HIS A 133 -9.92 -0.05 -3.78
C HIS A 133 -9.20 1.24 -3.41
N TRP A 134 -7.97 1.09 -2.96
CA TRP A 134 -7.03 2.17 -2.78
C TRP A 134 -6.14 2.26 -4.01
N GLU A 135 -5.92 3.47 -4.48
CA GLU A 135 -4.97 3.81 -5.53
C GLU A 135 -3.78 4.53 -4.91
N ILE A 136 -2.59 3.96 -5.09
CA ILE A 136 -1.36 4.53 -4.58
C ILE A 136 -0.39 4.69 -5.74
N HIS A 137 0.02 5.93 -5.98
CA HIS A 137 1.09 6.22 -6.92
C HIS A 137 2.42 6.03 -6.23
N VAL A 138 3.35 5.33 -6.88
CA VAL A 138 4.69 5.11 -6.37
C VAL A 138 5.74 5.43 -7.41
N ARG A 139 6.86 5.97 -6.96
CA ARG A 139 8.01 6.33 -7.79
C ARG A 139 9.24 5.55 -7.35
N ARG A 140 10.07 5.12 -8.30
CA ARG A 140 11.30 4.39 -7.97
C ARG A 140 12.28 5.30 -7.23
N ALA A 141 12.59 4.97 -5.98
CA ALA A 141 13.51 5.71 -5.12
C ALA A 141 14.93 5.15 -5.19
N ALA A 142 15.07 3.82 -5.25
CA ALA A 142 16.36 3.15 -5.46
C ALA A 142 16.20 1.98 -6.44
N ASP A 143 17.04 1.97 -7.48
CA ASP A 143 17.24 0.81 -8.35
C ASP A 143 18.35 -0.01 -7.71
N MET A 144 17.98 -1.13 -7.10
CA MET A 144 18.92 -1.90 -6.31
C MET A 144 19.91 -2.65 -7.20
N GLY A 145 19.55 -2.92 -8.47
CA GLY A 145 20.45 -3.54 -9.44
C GLY A 145 21.67 -2.70 -9.74
N MET A 146 21.49 -1.37 -9.80
CA MET A 146 22.55 -0.39 -10.10
C MET A 146 23.46 -0.07 -8.91
N ILE A 147 23.05 -0.40 -7.69
CA ILE A 147 23.84 -0.18 -6.48
C ILE A 147 24.79 -1.37 -6.28
N PRO A 148 26.08 -1.16 -5.97
CA PRO A 148 27.00 -2.25 -5.62
C PRO A 148 26.44 -3.10 -4.48
N GLU A 149 26.63 -4.42 -4.54
CA GLU A 149 25.95 -5.37 -3.65
C GLU A 149 26.17 -5.09 -2.15
N GLU A 150 27.36 -4.62 -1.79
CA GLU A 150 27.74 -4.24 -0.42
C GLU A 150 26.95 -3.04 0.15
N PHE A 151 26.39 -2.19 -0.72
CA PHE A 151 25.59 -1.02 -0.34
C PHE A 151 24.10 -1.19 -0.62
N ARG A 152 23.68 -2.34 -1.18
CA ARG A 152 22.26 -2.61 -1.45
C ARG A 152 21.50 -2.69 -0.13
N LEU A 153 20.51 -1.82 0.02
CA LEU A 153 19.52 -1.95 1.07
C LEU A 153 18.74 -3.24 0.81
N ARG A 154 18.54 -4.03 1.86
CA ARG A 154 17.67 -5.21 1.80
C ARG A 154 16.33 -4.87 2.46
N PRO A 155 15.20 -5.32 1.89
CA PRO A 155 13.93 -5.18 2.58
C PRO A 155 14.01 -5.92 3.92
N LYS A 156 13.60 -5.25 5.00
CA LYS A 156 13.24 -5.96 6.23
C LYS A 156 11.99 -6.76 5.90
N LEU A 157 12.10 -8.09 5.97
CA LEU A 157 10.95 -8.96 5.75
C LEU A 157 9.95 -8.77 6.90
N PRO A 158 8.64 -8.73 6.62
CA PRO A 158 7.61 -8.82 7.66
C PRO A 158 7.82 -10.06 8.53
N ALA A 159 7.52 -9.96 9.82
CA ALA A 159 7.53 -11.11 10.72
C ALA A 159 6.52 -12.17 10.24
N ASP A 160 6.71 -13.43 10.63
CA ASP A 160 5.84 -14.54 10.18
C ASP A 160 4.39 -14.38 10.66
N ASP A 161 4.20 -13.69 11.78
CA ASP A 161 2.90 -13.34 12.38
C ASP A 161 2.40 -11.94 12.02
N ALA A 162 3.13 -11.21 11.17
CA ALA A 162 2.74 -9.86 10.77
C ALA A 162 1.43 -9.88 9.96
N PRO A 163 0.52 -8.92 10.20
CA PRO A 163 -0.73 -8.86 9.47
C PRO A 163 -0.46 -8.61 7.97
N VAL A 164 -1.19 -9.35 7.12
CA VAL A 164 -1.17 -9.15 5.68
C VAL A 164 -2.34 -8.25 5.29
N TRP A 165 -2.03 -7.09 4.71
CA TRP A 165 -3.03 -6.15 4.25
C TRP A 165 -3.76 -6.72 3.02
N GLY A 166 -5.08 -6.67 3.06
CA GLY A 166 -5.97 -7.28 2.09
C GLY A 166 -6.48 -8.66 2.52
N GLU A 167 -5.93 -9.27 3.58
CA GLU A 167 -6.47 -10.52 4.15
C GLU A 167 -7.44 -10.27 5.31
N SER A 168 -7.61 -9.00 5.73
CA SER A 168 -8.50 -8.66 6.84
C SER A 168 -9.97 -8.92 6.49
N LYS A 169 -10.75 -9.36 7.49
CA LYS A 169 -12.19 -9.55 7.35
C LYS A 169 -12.91 -8.25 6.98
N GLU A 170 -12.38 -7.09 7.35
CA GLU A 170 -12.94 -5.80 6.95
C GLU A 170 -12.79 -5.58 5.45
N ALA A 171 -11.62 -5.89 4.87
CA ALA A 171 -11.41 -5.85 3.43
C ALA A 171 -12.30 -6.86 2.66
N LEU A 172 -12.64 -7.98 3.29
CA LEU A 172 -13.53 -9.02 2.74
C LEU A 172 -15.02 -8.71 2.94
N ALA A 173 -15.42 -8.10 4.06
CA ALA A 173 -16.82 -7.88 4.43
C ALA A 173 -17.55 -6.92 3.47
N TRP A 174 -16.82 -6.00 2.85
CA TRP A 174 -17.35 -5.16 1.77
C TRP A 174 -17.79 -5.97 0.54
N TYR A 175 -17.18 -7.13 0.31
CA TYR A 175 -17.59 -8.05 -0.75
C TYR A 175 -18.84 -8.85 -0.34
N GLU A 176 -18.93 -9.27 0.94
CA GLU A 176 -19.96 -10.19 1.42
C GLU A 176 -21.31 -9.54 1.76
N SER A 177 -21.37 -8.21 1.93
CA SER A 177 -22.59 -7.46 2.28
C SER A 177 -23.71 -7.50 1.22
N GLY A 178 -23.53 -8.26 0.13
CA GLY A 178 -24.54 -8.53 -0.91
C GLY A 178 -24.99 -9.98 -1.03
N SER A 179 -24.51 -10.92 -0.21
CA SER A 179 -24.92 -12.34 -0.30
C SER A 179 -26.19 -12.69 0.51
N ILE A 180 -26.71 -11.73 1.28
CA ILE A 180 -28.02 -11.85 1.94
C ILE A 180 -29.03 -11.04 1.13
N GLY A 181 -29.67 -11.70 0.14
CA GLY A 181 -30.92 -11.24 -0.45
C GLY A 181 -30.89 -10.95 -1.95
N THR A 182 -31.12 -11.99 -2.75
CA THR A 182 -32.28 -12.12 -3.66
C THR A 182 -32.46 -13.58 -4.02
#